data_AF-A0ABD6ANI0-F1
#
_entry.id   AF-A0ABD6ANI0-F1
#
_cell.length_a   1.000
_cell.length_b   1.000
_cell.length_c   1.000
_cell.angle_alpha   90.00
_cell.angle_beta   90.00
_cell.angle_gamma   90.00
#
_symmetry.space_group_name_H-M   'P 1'
#
loop_
_entity.id
_entity.type
_entity.pdbx_description
1 polymer ?
#
loop_
_entity_poly.entity_id
_entity_poly.type
_entity_poly.pdbx_seq_one_letter_code
_entity_poly.pdbx_strand_id
1 'polypeptide(L)'
;MLSDSLPPPSRSPPRRKTDADARRSARALAPVAGVLLLAITVVLAGGVVTVALGAPAEPVEPAPTASLSLSATDDRIAVTHRGGDALDASELDVRVTVDGEPLARQPPVPFFSAAGFRPGPTGAFNAASGGDWRVGGEASFRVAGTNDPVLEPGRAVAVEISVDGRPVAALETVVEPR
;
A
#
# COMPACT_ATOMS: atom_id res chain seq x y z
N MET A 1 -90.76 -11.81 40.72
CA MET A 1 -90.11 -13.01 40.15
C MET A 1 -90.17 -12.88 38.63
N LEU A 2 -89.02 -12.76 37.96
CA LEU A 2 -88.72 -12.90 36.51
C LEU A 2 -87.34 -12.22 36.31
N SER A 3 -86.25 -12.99 36.31
CA SER A 3 -85.53 -13.48 35.11
C SER A 3 -84.60 -12.44 34.45
N ASP A 4 -83.35 -12.49 34.90
CA ASP A 4 -82.07 -12.51 34.16
C ASP A 4 -82.08 -12.13 32.64
N SER A 5 -81.23 -11.18 32.25
CA SER A 5 -80.64 -11.13 30.90
C SER A 5 -79.36 -10.29 30.87
N LEU A 6 -78.29 -10.98 30.49
CA LEU A 6 -76.89 -10.57 30.38
C LEU A 6 -76.65 -9.46 29.34
N PRO A 7 -75.61 -8.63 29.51
CA PRO A 7 -75.13 -7.72 28.46
C PRO A 7 -74.42 -8.49 27.32
N PRO A 8 -74.48 -8.01 26.07
CA PRO A 8 -73.81 -8.65 24.93
C PRO A 8 -72.28 -8.47 24.98
N PRO A 9 -71.50 -9.39 24.37
CA PRO A 9 -70.04 -9.32 24.34
C PRO A 9 -69.51 -8.25 23.39
N SER A 10 -68.50 -7.51 23.85
CA SER A 10 -67.67 -6.61 23.03
C SER A 10 -66.87 -7.43 22.00
N ARG A 11 -67.08 -7.16 20.71
CA ARG A 11 -66.29 -7.75 19.61
C ARG A 11 -65.05 -6.90 19.34
N SER A 12 -63.87 -7.45 19.67
CA SER A 12 -62.57 -6.90 19.24
C SER A 12 -62.40 -6.99 17.71
N PRO A 13 -61.90 -5.96 17.02
CA PRO A 13 -61.59 -6.05 15.59
C PRO A 13 -60.29 -6.85 15.34
N PRO A 14 -60.18 -7.61 14.23
CA PRO A 14 -59.02 -8.45 13.94
C PRO A 14 -57.82 -7.61 13.44
N ARG A 15 -56.90 -7.24 14.35
CA ARG A 15 -55.55 -6.75 14.02
C ARG A 15 -54.61 -7.94 13.73
N ARG A 16 -54.63 -8.53 12.52
CA ARG A 16 -53.61 -9.56 12.14
C ARG A 16 -53.44 -9.89 10.65
N LYS A 17 -53.70 -8.98 9.71
CA LYS A 17 -53.43 -9.24 8.27
C LYS A 17 -52.37 -8.33 7.64
N THR A 18 -52.28 -7.06 8.02
CA THR A 18 -51.39 -6.07 7.40
C THR A 18 -49.90 -6.31 7.66
N ASP A 19 -49.52 -6.77 8.86
CA ASP A 19 -48.10 -6.99 9.21
C ASP A 19 -47.49 -8.22 8.52
N ALA A 20 -48.33 -9.19 8.12
CA ALA A 20 -47.88 -10.42 7.47
C ALA A 20 -47.53 -10.18 5.99
N ASP A 21 -48.30 -9.34 5.30
CA ASP A 21 -48.05 -9.01 3.89
C ASP A 21 -46.83 -8.11 3.69
N ALA A 22 -46.59 -7.16 4.61
CA ALA A 22 -45.39 -6.33 4.60
C ALA A 22 -44.11 -7.16 4.82
N ARG A 23 -44.13 -8.12 5.76
CA ARG A 23 -42.99 -9.03 6.03
C ARG A 23 -42.74 -10.01 4.88
N ARG A 24 -43.80 -10.50 4.23
CA ARG A 24 -43.68 -11.37 3.05
C ARG A 24 -43.09 -10.63 1.85
N SER A 25 -43.49 -9.38 1.63
CA SER A 25 -42.93 -8.51 0.58
C SER A 25 -41.46 -8.17 0.82
N ALA A 26 -41.08 -7.83 2.07
CA ALA A 26 -39.68 -7.60 2.43
C ALA A 26 -38.80 -8.85 2.24
N ARG A 27 -39.34 -10.03 2.54
CA ARG A 27 -38.63 -11.31 2.35
C ARG A 27 -38.54 -11.74 0.88
N ALA A 28 -39.43 -11.26 0.02
CA ALA A 28 -39.35 -11.44 -1.44
C ALA A 28 -38.40 -10.44 -2.12
N LEU A 29 -38.19 -9.25 -1.53
CA LEU A 29 -37.23 -8.25 -2.00
C LEU A 29 -35.78 -8.57 -1.60
N ALA A 30 -35.55 -9.27 -0.49
CA ALA A 30 -34.22 -9.61 -0.01
C ALA A 30 -33.36 -10.43 -1.00
N PRO A 31 -33.89 -11.46 -1.70
CA PRO A 31 -33.15 -12.16 -2.76
C PRO A 31 -32.79 -11.26 -3.94
N VAL A 32 -33.72 -10.42 -4.38
CA VAL A 32 -33.54 -9.54 -5.55
C VAL A 32 -32.50 -8.45 -5.27
N ALA A 33 -32.53 -7.88 -4.06
CA ALA A 33 -31.51 -6.91 -3.61
C ALA A 33 -30.12 -7.55 -3.55
N GLY A 34 -30.03 -8.81 -3.09
CA GLY A 34 -28.77 -9.56 -3.08
C GLY A 34 -28.21 -9.81 -4.48
N VAL A 35 -29.07 -10.21 -5.44
CA VAL A 35 -28.67 -10.44 -6.84
C VAL A 35 -28.24 -9.14 -7.52
N LEU A 36 -28.96 -8.04 -7.30
CA LEU A 36 -28.60 -6.74 -7.87
C LEU A 36 -27.26 -6.24 -7.33
N LEU A 37 -27.04 -6.35 -6.01
CA LEU A 37 -25.76 -6.00 -5.40
C LEU A 37 -24.62 -6.84 -5.96
N LEU A 38 -24.84 -8.16 -6.13
CA LEU A 38 -23.86 -9.05 -6.74
C LEU A 38 -23.55 -8.66 -8.19
N ALA A 39 -24.57 -8.30 -8.98
CA ALA A 39 -24.35 -7.83 -10.35
C ALA A 39 -23.51 -6.54 -10.37
N ILE A 40 -23.80 -5.60 -9.47
CA ILE A 40 -23.03 -4.36 -9.33
C ILE A 40 -21.58 -4.66 -8.90
N THR A 41 -21.36 -5.55 -7.94
CA THR A 41 -20.01 -5.92 -7.51
C THR A 41 -19.24 -6.66 -8.60
N VAL A 42 -19.90 -7.50 -9.40
CA VAL A 42 -19.28 -8.15 -10.58
C VAL A 42 -18.92 -7.13 -11.65
N VAL A 43 -19.76 -6.12 -11.90
CA VAL A 43 -19.43 -5.03 -12.83
C VAL A 43 -18.28 -4.16 -12.30
N LEU A 44 -18.26 -3.84 -11.00
CA LEU A 44 -17.16 -3.12 -10.35
C LEU A 44 -15.87 -3.93 -10.35
N ALA A 45 -15.93 -5.23 -10.08
CA ALA A 45 -14.78 -6.13 -10.10
C ALA A 45 -14.27 -6.39 -11.53
N GLY A 46 -15.19 -6.47 -12.50
CA GLY A 46 -14.89 -6.60 -13.93
C GLY A 46 -14.50 -5.27 -14.60
N GLY A 47 -14.64 -4.14 -13.90
CA GLY A 47 -14.33 -2.79 -14.39
C GLY A 47 -12.83 -2.48 -14.47
N VAL A 48 -11.95 -3.43 -14.14
CA VAL A 48 -10.52 -3.32 -14.44
C VAL A 48 -10.28 -3.80 -15.87
N VAL A 49 -10.65 -2.98 -16.86
CA VAL A 49 -10.27 -3.22 -18.26
C VAL A 49 -9.91 -1.90 -18.94
N THR A 50 -8.61 -1.70 -19.15
CA THR A 50 -8.08 -0.81 -20.21
C THR A 50 -7.00 -1.60 -20.96
N VAL A 51 -7.37 -2.32 -22.02
CA VAL A 51 -7.11 -1.97 -23.43
C VAL A 51 -5.76 -1.26 -23.63
N ALA A 52 -4.74 -2.03 -24.02
CA ALA A 52 -3.56 -1.52 -24.72
C ALA A 52 -3.54 -2.11 -26.14
N LEU A 53 -4.32 -1.50 -27.04
CA LEU A 53 -4.22 -1.71 -28.48
C LEU A 53 -3.64 -0.42 -29.06
N GLY A 54 -2.46 -0.47 -29.70
CA GLY A 54 -2.12 0.53 -30.72
C GLY A 54 -0.75 1.23 -30.69
N ALA A 55 0.30 0.65 -30.12
CA ALA A 55 1.68 1.04 -30.45
C ALA A 55 2.53 -0.22 -30.63
N PRO A 56 3.57 -0.24 -31.49
CA PRO A 56 4.65 -1.21 -31.30
C PRO A 56 5.20 -0.95 -29.90
N ALA A 57 4.79 -1.77 -28.94
CA ALA A 57 5.41 -1.76 -27.64
C ALA A 57 6.85 -2.22 -27.88
N GLU A 58 7.82 -1.32 -27.67
CA GLU A 58 9.15 -1.75 -27.25
C GLU A 58 8.94 -2.87 -26.22
N PRO A 59 9.67 -4.00 -26.30
CA PRO A 59 9.51 -5.07 -25.33
C PRO A 59 9.58 -4.48 -23.93
N VAL A 60 8.44 -4.40 -23.24
CA VAL A 60 8.40 -3.90 -21.87
C VAL A 60 8.99 -5.03 -21.04
N GLU A 61 10.29 -4.98 -20.78
CA GLU A 61 10.90 -5.90 -19.82
C GLU A 61 10.16 -5.74 -18.49
N PRO A 62 9.75 -6.83 -17.83
CA PRO A 62 9.12 -6.74 -16.52
C PRO A 62 10.07 -6.05 -15.53
N ALA A 63 9.52 -5.33 -14.54
CA ALA A 63 10.33 -4.77 -13.48
C ALA A 63 11.04 -5.91 -12.71
N PRO A 64 12.28 -5.71 -12.24
CA PRO A 64 13.01 -6.75 -11.53
C PRO A 64 12.30 -7.14 -10.24
N THR A 65 12.32 -8.43 -9.92
CA THR A 65 11.76 -8.97 -8.68
C THR A 65 12.88 -9.23 -7.67
N ALA A 66 13.01 -8.36 -6.68
CA ALA A 66 14.02 -8.49 -5.62
C ALA A 66 13.39 -8.50 -4.22
N SER A 67 13.93 -9.33 -3.33
CA SER A 67 13.66 -9.28 -1.90
C SER A 67 14.75 -8.46 -1.22
N LEU A 68 14.36 -7.37 -0.58
CA LEU A 68 15.24 -6.43 0.11
C LEU A 68 14.88 -6.34 1.59
N SER A 69 15.85 -6.00 2.43
CA SER A 69 15.63 -5.65 3.83
C SER A 69 16.23 -4.29 4.16
N LEU A 70 15.58 -3.52 5.02
CA LEU A 70 16.00 -2.18 5.44
C LEU A 70 16.50 -2.19 6.89
N SER A 71 17.59 -1.46 7.15
CA SER A 71 18.00 -1.05 8.49
C SER A 71 18.35 0.43 8.52
N ALA A 72 18.16 1.06 9.67
CA ALA A 72 18.54 2.44 9.90
C ALA A 72 19.17 2.57 11.29
N THR A 73 20.33 3.23 11.37
CA THR A 73 21.06 3.44 12.62
C THR A 73 21.68 4.84 12.60
N ASP A 74 21.41 5.64 13.63
CA ASP A 74 21.76 7.07 13.67
C ASP A 74 21.36 7.81 12.37
N ASP A 75 22.35 8.26 11.59
CA ASP A 75 22.19 8.96 10.32
C ASP A 75 22.30 8.06 9.09
N ARG A 76 22.48 6.74 9.27
CA ARG A 76 22.69 5.75 8.21
C ARG A 76 21.41 5.03 7.84
N ILE A 77 21.19 4.88 6.54
CA ILE A 77 20.18 4.00 5.95
C ILE A 77 20.92 2.94 5.13
N ALA A 78 20.64 1.67 5.38
CA ALA A 78 21.23 0.54 4.68
C ALA A 78 20.15 -0.40 4.16
N VAL A 79 20.33 -0.87 2.93
CA VAL A 79 19.44 -1.84 2.30
C VAL A 79 20.27 -3.05 1.91
N THR A 80 19.77 -4.24 2.24
CA THR A 80 20.43 -5.53 1.92
C THR A 80 19.61 -6.28 0.90
N HIS A 81 20.27 -6.81 -0.13
CA HIS A 81 19.65 -7.68 -1.12
C HIS A 81 19.58 -9.11 -0.58
N ARG A 82 18.38 -9.63 -0.35
CA ARG A 82 18.14 -10.94 0.27
C ARG A 82 17.90 -12.05 -0.73
N GLY A 83 17.31 -11.74 -1.88
CA GLY A 83 17.03 -12.73 -2.92
C GLY A 83 16.44 -12.08 -4.18
N GLY A 84 16.30 -12.85 -5.25
CA GLY A 84 15.70 -12.39 -6.51
C GLY A 84 16.72 -11.89 -7.54
N ASP A 85 16.23 -11.13 -8.50
CA ASP A 85 16.98 -10.57 -9.61
C ASP A 85 18.05 -9.58 -9.14
N ALA A 86 19.18 -9.52 -9.83
CA ALA A 86 20.17 -8.47 -9.59
C ALA A 86 19.60 -7.11 -9.97
N LEU A 87 20.05 -6.07 -9.26
CA LEU A 87 19.64 -4.68 -9.51
C LEU A 87 20.84 -3.86 -9.97
N ASP A 88 20.64 -2.94 -10.89
CA ASP A 88 21.61 -1.90 -11.24
C ASP A 88 21.19 -0.60 -10.56
N ALA A 89 22.01 -0.10 -9.62
CA ALA A 89 21.71 1.13 -8.90
C ALA A 89 21.55 2.36 -9.81
N SER A 90 22.12 2.37 -11.02
CA SER A 90 21.96 3.45 -11.99
C SER A 90 20.57 3.55 -12.62
N GLU A 91 19.77 2.48 -12.50
CA GLU A 91 18.38 2.41 -12.94
C GLU A 91 17.38 2.62 -11.79
N LEU A 92 17.87 2.71 -10.54
CA LEU A 92 17.03 2.82 -9.35
C LEU A 92 16.67 4.28 -9.03
N ASP A 93 15.39 4.51 -8.79
CA ASP A 93 14.89 5.67 -8.08
C ASP A 93 14.59 5.28 -6.63
N VAL A 94 15.27 5.95 -5.69
CA VAL A 94 15.16 5.69 -4.25
C VAL A 94 14.51 6.89 -3.58
N ARG A 95 13.36 6.67 -2.94
CA ARG A 95 12.67 7.68 -2.12
C ARG A 95 12.69 7.31 -0.65
N VAL A 96 12.93 8.31 0.18
CA VAL A 96 13.02 8.20 1.64
C VAL A 96 12.04 9.17 2.28
N THR A 97 11.30 8.64 3.25
CA THR A 97 10.33 9.35 4.07
C THR A 97 10.64 9.06 5.54
N VAL A 98 10.60 10.08 6.40
CA VAL A 98 10.82 9.95 7.85
C VAL A 98 9.56 10.44 8.57
N ASP A 99 8.97 9.61 9.42
CA ASP A 99 7.69 9.87 10.09
C ASP A 99 6.57 10.34 9.15
N GLY A 100 6.55 9.80 7.92
CA GLY A 100 5.58 10.17 6.89
C GLY A 100 5.91 11.44 6.09
N GLU A 101 7.00 12.13 6.42
CA GLU A 101 7.46 13.31 5.68
C GLU A 101 8.64 12.99 4.74
N PRO A 102 8.52 13.23 3.42
CA PRO A 102 9.61 12.99 2.48
C PRO A 102 10.83 13.85 2.80
N LEU A 103 12.04 13.28 2.63
CA LEU A 103 13.24 14.10 2.67
C LEU A 103 13.18 15.21 1.60
N ALA A 104 13.55 16.43 1.99
CA ALA A 104 13.64 17.60 1.12
C ALA A 104 14.63 17.38 -0.03
N ARG A 105 15.66 16.55 0.20
CA ARG A 105 16.56 16.05 -0.85
C ARG A 105 16.57 14.53 -0.82
N GLN A 106 16.17 13.92 -1.93
CA GLN A 106 16.18 12.48 -2.14
C GLN A 106 17.57 12.00 -2.60
N PRO A 107 17.98 10.78 -2.26
CA PRO A 107 19.31 10.27 -2.60
C PRO A 107 19.41 10.01 -4.11
N PRO A 108 20.34 10.67 -4.84
CA PRO A 108 20.50 10.47 -6.27
C PRO A 108 21.39 9.25 -6.52
N VAL A 109 20.90 8.05 -6.22
CA VAL A 109 21.72 6.84 -6.37
C VAL A 109 21.98 6.51 -7.84
N PRO A 110 23.18 5.99 -8.18
CA PRO A 110 24.36 5.95 -7.33
C PRO A 110 25.04 7.34 -7.28
N PHE A 111 25.69 7.68 -6.16
CA PHE A 111 26.42 8.93 -6.03
C PHE A 111 27.75 8.76 -5.30
N PHE A 112 28.59 9.79 -5.35
CA PHE A 112 29.76 9.91 -4.46
C PHE A 112 29.52 10.97 -3.37
N SER A 113 28.97 12.11 -3.77
CA SER A 113 28.55 13.20 -2.89
C SER A 113 27.29 13.85 -3.45
N ALA A 114 26.36 14.21 -2.57
CA ALA A 114 25.10 14.85 -2.92
C ALA A 114 24.67 15.80 -1.80
N ALA A 115 24.00 16.90 -2.14
CA ALA A 115 23.47 17.82 -1.14
C ALA A 115 22.44 17.12 -0.24
N GLY A 116 22.51 17.33 1.07
CA GLY A 116 21.66 16.62 2.03
C GLY A 116 22.19 15.25 2.47
N PHE A 117 23.34 14.81 1.95
CA PHE A 117 23.93 13.52 2.30
C PHE A 117 25.41 13.66 2.67
N ARG A 118 25.90 12.80 3.56
CA ARG A 118 27.34 12.69 3.80
C ARG A 118 27.99 12.06 2.56
N PRO A 119 29.19 12.53 2.14
CA PRO A 119 29.93 11.87 1.08
C PRO A 119 30.27 10.40 1.40
N GLY A 120 30.46 9.62 0.35
CA GLY A 120 30.86 8.22 0.42
C GLY A 120 29.75 7.27 0.88
N PRO A 121 28.67 7.10 0.09
CA PRO A 121 27.81 5.92 0.22
C PRO A 121 28.62 4.63 0.00
N THR A 122 28.05 3.49 0.34
CA THR A 122 28.73 2.18 0.23
C THR A 122 27.92 1.21 -0.63
N GLY A 123 28.60 0.16 -1.10
CA GLY A 123 27.98 -0.83 -1.99
C GLY A 123 27.46 -0.19 -3.27
N ALA A 124 26.39 -0.74 -3.82
CA ALA A 124 25.81 -0.32 -5.10
C ALA A 124 25.40 1.16 -5.16
N PHE A 125 25.10 1.80 -4.02
CA PHE A 125 24.78 3.23 -3.98
C PHE A 125 25.99 4.14 -4.19
N ASN A 126 27.21 3.60 -4.19
CA ASN A 126 28.42 4.34 -4.52
C ASN A 126 28.69 4.31 -6.02
N ALA A 127 28.73 5.49 -6.65
CA ALA A 127 29.04 5.62 -8.07
C ALA A 127 30.39 5.01 -8.48
N ALA A 128 31.34 4.87 -7.55
CA ALA A 128 32.61 4.22 -7.79
C ALA A 128 32.54 2.67 -7.81
N SER A 129 31.41 2.06 -7.41
CA SER A 129 31.27 0.59 -7.33
C SER A 129 30.69 -0.05 -8.59
N GLY A 130 30.28 0.73 -9.59
CA GLY A 130 29.69 0.23 -10.83
C GLY A 130 28.20 -0.14 -10.76
N GLY A 131 27.51 0.12 -9.64
CA GLY A 131 26.05 -0.02 -9.54
C GLY A 131 25.51 -1.45 -9.41
N ASP A 132 26.28 -2.48 -9.77
CA ASP A 132 25.90 -3.89 -9.63
C ASP A 132 25.53 -4.26 -8.18
N TRP A 133 24.27 -4.63 -7.95
CA TRP A 133 23.78 -5.08 -6.66
C TRP A 133 23.20 -6.48 -6.73
N ARG A 134 23.83 -7.41 -6.01
CA ARG A 134 23.47 -8.84 -5.99
C ARG A 134 23.09 -9.30 -4.60
N VAL A 135 22.44 -10.46 -4.53
CA VAL A 135 22.09 -11.16 -3.29
C VAL A 135 23.29 -11.24 -2.34
N GLY A 136 23.06 -10.89 -1.08
CA GLY A 136 24.07 -10.78 -0.02
C GLY A 136 24.76 -9.41 0.05
N GLY A 137 24.63 -8.58 -0.99
CA GLY A 137 25.19 -7.23 -1.01
C GLY A 137 24.38 -6.24 -0.16
N GLU A 138 25.08 -5.32 0.49
CA GLU A 138 24.50 -4.18 1.19
C GLU A 138 24.87 -2.88 0.46
N ALA A 139 23.89 -2.01 0.26
CA ALA A 139 24.08 -0.64 -0.23
C ALA A 139 23.61 0.34 0.86
N SER A 140 24.39 1.39 1.13
CA SER A 140 24.05 2.33 2.21
C SER A 140 24.45 3.76 1.90
N PHE A 141 23.78 4.70 2.54
CA PHE A 141 24.15 6.12 2.56
C PHE A 141 23.87 6.71 3.95
N ARG A 142 24.39 7.91 4.19
CA ARG A 142 24.13 8.69 5.41
C ARG A 142 23.46 10.01 5.09
N VAL A 143 22.36 10.29 5.76
CA VAL A 143 21.62 11.56 5.66
C VAL A 143 22.40 12.62 6.45
N ALA A 144 22.69 13.77 5.85
CA ALA A 144 23.31 14.86 6.59
C ALA A 144 22.25 15.68 7.33
N GLY A 145 22.58 16.28 8.48
CA GLY A 145 21.68 17.19 9.20
C GLY A 145 21.35 18.50 8.46
N THR A 146 21.88 18.68 7.25
CA THR A 146 21.47 19.73 6.30
C THR A 146 20.27 19.33 5.42
N ASN A 147 19.81 18.08 5.55
CA ASN A 147 18.55 17.61 5.00
C ASN A 147 17.46 17.75 6.05
N ASP A 148 16.21 17.63 5.61
CA ASP A 148 15.04 17.80 6.46
C ASP A 148 13.94 16.85 5.96
N PRO A 149 13.23 16.13 6.83
CA PRO A 149 13.50 15.94 8.27
C PRO A 149 14.87 15.32 8.57
N VAL A 150 15.39 15.56 9.77
CA VAL A 150 16.63 14.95 10.26
C VAL A 150 16.38 13.49 10.65
N LEU A 151 17.33 12.61 10.35
CA LEU A 151 17.32 11.22 10.78
C LEU A 151 17.83 11.10 12.21
N GLU A 152 17.00 10.60 13.12
CA GLU A 152 17.32 10.45 14.54
C GLU A 152 16.76 9.14 15.10
N PRO A 153 17.39 8.52 16.11
CA PRO A 153 16.87 7.31 16.75
C PRO A 153 15.42 7.44 17.21
N GLY A 154 14.63 6.39 16.97
CA GLY A 154 13.20 6.33 17.31
C GLY A 154 12.26 6.84 16.21
N ARG A 155 12.77 7.49 15.16
CA ARG A 155 11.96 7.90 13.99
C ARG A 155 11.65 6.69 13.10
N ALA A 156 10.45 6.65 12.54
CA ALA A 156 10.08 5.69 11.50
C ALA A 156 10.64 6.15 10.16
N VAL A 157 11.16 5.21 9.38
CA VAL A 157 11.74 5.46 8.06
C VAL A 157 11.11 4.52 7.06
N ALA A 158 10.59 5.07 5.97
CA ALA A 158 10.15 4.33 4.81
C ALA A 158 11.11 4.58 3.65
N VAL A 159 11.46 3.51 2.93
CA VAL A 159 12.26 3.56 1.70
C VAL A 159 11.50 2.86 0.59
N GLU A 160 11.21 3.60 -0.47
CA GLU A 160 10.65 3.08 -1.72
C GLU A 160 11.74 3.01 -2.77
N ILE A 161 11.80 1.88 -3.48
CA ILE A 161 12.76 1.62 -4.55
C ILE A 161 11.97 1.25 -5.80
N SER A 162 12.28 1.91 -6.92
CA SER A 162 11.59 1.68 -8.20
C SER A 162 12.55 1.73 -9.39
N VAL A 163 12.15 1.13 -10.50
CA VAL A 163 12.84 1.20 -11.80
C VAL A 163 11.84 1.74 -12.83
N ASP A 164 12.17 2.86 -13.48
CA ASP A 164 11.27 3.59 -14.39
C ASP A 164 9.88 3.86 -13.79
N GLY A 165 9.83 4.18 -12.49
CA GLY A 165 8.59 4.41 -11.75
C GLY A 165 7.78 3.15 -11.41
N ARG A 166 8.31 1.95 -11.72
CA ARG A 166 7.70 0.67 -11.35
C ARG A 166 8.26 0.20 -10.00
N PRO A 167 7.43 -0.03 -8.98
CA PRO A 167 7.91 -0.36 -7.65
C PRO A 167 8.62 -1.72 -7.63
N VAL A 168 9.81 -1.75 -7.04
CA VAL A 168 10.58 -2.96 -6.73
C VAL A 168 10.38 -3.36 -5.27
N ALA A 169 10.46 -2.39 -4.36
CA ALA A 169 10.26 -2.62 -2.93
C ALA A 169 9.73 -1.36 -2.22
N ALA A 170 8.93 -1.58 -1.18
CA ALA A 170 8.59 -0.59 -0.17
C ALA A 170 8.94 -1.19 1.20
N LEU A 171 9.84 -0.54 1.92
CA LEU A 171 10.45 -1.05 3.14
C LEU A 171 10.26 -0.04 4.27
N GLU A 172 10.00 -0.51 5.48
CA GLU A 172 9.87 0.35 6.66
C GLU A 172 10.70 -0.19 7.82
N THR A 173 11.24 0.72 8.63
CA THR A 173 11.94 0.38 9.88
C THR A 173 11.90 1.56 10.85
N VAL A 174 12.47 1.37 12.05
CA VAL A 174 12.73 2.43 13.02
C VAL A 174 14.23 2.66 13.10
N VAL A 175 14.65 3.92 13.21
CA VAL A 175 16.06 4.26 13.40
C VAL A 175 16.52 3.77 14.78
N GLU A 176 17.52 2.89 14.80
CA GLU A 176 18.15 2.42 16.02
C GLU A 176 19.27 3.37 16.47
N PRO A 177 19.55 3.46 17.79
CA PRO A 177 20.78 4.10 18.27
C PRO A 177 22.00 3.23 17.94
N ARG A 178 23.18 3.86 17.87
CA ARG A 178 24.45 3.17 17.66
C ARG A 178 24.84 2.12 18.69
#